data_AF-A0A1C5KM77-F1
#
_entry.id   AF-A0A1C5KM77-F1
#
_cell.length_a   1.000
_cell.length_b   1.000
_cell.length_c   1.000
_cell.angle_alpha   90.00
_cell.angle_beta   90.00
_cell.angle_gamma   90.00
#
_symmetry.space_group_name_H-M   'P 1'
#
loop_
_entity.id
_entity.type
_entity.pdbx_description
1 polymer ?
#
loop_
_entity_poly.entity_id
_entity_poly.type
_entity_poly.pdbx_seq_one_letter_code
_entity_poly.pdbx_strand_id
1 'polypeptide(L)'
;MSINVEAEKRAYKKFRQAGMTAAGACGLIGNLEAESDGFYTNRVEYLCLKRLKENGKVYTDTTYTAAIDSGKISCEEFLHPLSGKQYGYGLAQWTSPGRKSGLWNFAKQRGVSIADEDMQLDFLLKELRESYSPVFAILKSATTIRQASDVVLKKFEIPANTGESVCESRAARGQKFYNDYAKEEKIVSVKISNCGHDENGRYAGGQAGDQTGTEYQIINWYNRPWLCVLRFEDQEVAALIAEMATQAANNNMIGYDQGTAGNSNDRYTFWEQLAANGYDPSKIKKPCETDCSQSTASIVKAVGYRLNKPKLKAVSIYLTTYNMRSAFKTAGAKVLTDQKYLTSGTCLKPGDILLNDNHHVAIAVSGDASSNATPAKKNYLEKGDSGSEVTTMQKMLIKVGYSCGSAGADGDFGSGTDEALRKFQKDNGLVVDGQYGTNSKAKLTALYNKKVGTTTSTKKDVTTVAKEVIAGKWGSGDERKKKLTAAGYNYDTVQKKVNELLKASTKKSVAEVAKEVVSGKWGNGADRKKKLEAAGYNYSEVQKEVNKLLK
;
A
#
# COMPACT_ATOMS: atom_id res chain seq x y z
N MET A 1 -33.49 1.05 -6.36
CA MET A 1 -32.60 -0.12 -6.08
C MET A 1 -31.54 0.31 -5.07
N SER A 2 -30.85 -0.63 -4.41
CA SER A 2 -29.65 -0.28 -3.64
C SER A 2 -28.55 0.23 -4.58
N ILE A 3 -27.73 1.19 -4.14
CA ILE A 3 -26.56 1.66 -4.91
C ILE A 3 -25.52 0.53 -4.98
N ASN A 4 -24.90 0.31 -6.14
CA ASN A 4 -23.81 -0.64 -6.32
C ASN A 4 -22.46 -0.03 -5.88
N VAL A 5 -22.30 0.16 -4.58
CA VAL A 5 -21.13 0.82 -3.96
C VAL A 5 -19.80 0.16 -4.35
N GLU A 6 -19.77 -1.16 -4.51
CA GLU A 6 -18.53 -1.87 -4.87
C GLU A 6 -18.10 -1.56 -6.32
N ALA A 7 -19.06 -1.37 -7.23
CA ALA A 7 -18.77 -0.89 -8.59
C ALA A 7 -18.27 0.57 -8.57
N GLU A 8 -18.87 1.43 -7.74
CA GLU A 8 -18.40 2.81 -7.58
C GLU A 8 -16.96 2.88 -7.06
N LYS A 9 -16.58 2.02 -6.09
CA LYS A 9 -15.20 1.92 -5.59
C LYS A 9 -14.21 1.46 -6.66
N ARG A 10 -14.58 0.48 -7.49
CA ARG A 10 -13.73 0.03 -8.61
C ARG A 10 -13.58 1.13 -9.67
N ALA A 11 -14.68 1.81 -10.01
CA ALA A 11 -14.67 2.94 -10.92
C ALA A 11 -13.82 4.09 -10.38
N TYR A 12 -13.93 4.44 -9.10
CA TYR A 12 -13.11 5.45 -8.45
C TYR A 12 -11.62 5.16 -8.65
N LYS A 13 -11.17 3.95 -8.33
CA LYS A 13 -9.77 3.54 -8.53
C LYS A 13 -9.34 3.70 -9.99
N LYS A 14 -10.18 3.27 -10.93
CA LYS A 14 -9.91 3.36 -12.37
C LYS A 14 -9.82 4.81 -12.88
N PHE A 15 -10.73 5.68 -12.43
CA PHE A 15 -10.73 7.11 -12.75
C PHE A 15 -9.52 7.84 -12.17
N ARG A 16 -9.10 7.47 -10.97
CA ARG A 16 -7.91 8.03 -10.34
C ARG A 16 -6.63 7.55 -11.02
N GLN A 17 -6.56 6.29 -11.44
CA GLN A 17 -5.48 5.76 -12.29
C GLN A 17 -5.44 6.45 -13.67
N ALA A 18 -6.59 6.88 -14.18
CA ALA A 18 -6.66 7.71 -15.38
C ALA A 18 -6.19 9.16 -15.17
N GLY A 19 -5.84 9.55 -13.94
CA GLY A 19 -5.26 10.85 -13.60
C GLY A 19 -6.26 11.92 -13.17
N MET A 20 -7.55 11.58 -12.98
CA MET A 20 -8.54 12.52 -12.41
C MET A 20 -8.20 12.85 -10.96
N THR A 21 -8.55 14.02 -10.42
CA THR A 21 -8.44 14.29 -8.97
C THR A 21 -9.45 13.46 -8.17
N ALA A 22 -9.35 13.45 -6.83
CA ALA A 22 -10.38 12.82 -5.99
C ALA A 22 -11.76 13.48 -6.21
N ALA A 23 -11.78 14.81 -6.28
CA ALA A 23 -12.97 15.59 -6.59
C ALA A 23 -13.49 15.30 -8.01
N GLY A 24 -12.59 15.22 -9.00
CA GLY A 24 -12.90 14.83 -10.38
C GLY A 24 -13.59 13.48 -10.48
N ALA A 25 -12.96 12.45 -9.90
CA ALA A 25 -13.50 11.09 -9.92
C ALA A 25 -14.85 10.99 -9.21
N CYS A 26 -15.00 11.61 -8.03
CA CYS A 26 -16.28 11.59 -7.29
C CYS A 26 -17.38 12.37 -8.00
N GLY A 27 -17.05 13.50 -8.65
CA GLY A 27 -18.01 14.26 -9.45
C GLY A 27 -18.52 13.48 -10.66
N LEU A 28 -17.65 12.70 -11.32
CA LEU A 28 -18.05 11.79 -12.39
C LEU A 28 -18.93 10.64 -11.85
N ILE A 29 -18.54 10.00 -10.74
CA ILE A 29 -19.33 8.92 -10.12
C ILE A 29 -20.74 9.39 -9.77
N GLY A 30 -20.89 10.57 -9.15
CA GLY A 30 -22.20 11.11 -8.80
C GLY A 30 -23.14 11.32 -9.98
N ASN A 31 -22.59 11.61 -11.18
CA ASN A 31 -23.38 11.67 -12.41
C ASN A 31 -23.77 10.29 -12.90
N LEU A 32 -22.84 9.35 -12.97
CA LEU A 32 -23.10 7.97 -13.42
C LEU A 32 -24.09 7.24 -12.50
N GLU A 33 -24.00 7.47 -11.18
CA GLU A 33 -24.96 6.96 -10.19
C GLU A 33 -26.37 7.46 -10.50
N ALA A 34 -26.50 8.75 -10.83
CA ALA A 34 -27.78 9.37 -11.17
C ALA A 34 -28.33 8.87 -12.52
N GLU A 35 -27.49 8.72 -13.53
CA GLU A 35 -27.89 8.24 -14.87
C GLU A 35 -28.38 6.79 -14.84
N SER A 36 -27.66 5.92 -14.14
CA SER A 36 -27.94 4.48 -14.14
C SER A 36 -28.82 4.00 -12.98
N ASP A 37 -29.35 4.91 -12.17
CA ASP A 37 -30.12 4.62 -10.95
C ASP A 37 -29.40 3.61 -10.04
N GLY A 38 -28.22 4.01 -9.53
CA GLY A 38 -27.43 3.22 -8.58
C GLY A 38 -26.18 2.56 -9.15
N PHE A 39 -25.59 3.11 -10.21
CA PHE A 39 -24.31 2.66 -10.79
C PHE A 39 -24.38 1.27 -11.43
N TYR A 40 -25.40 1.03 -12.27
CA TYR A 40 -25.63 -0.26 -12.94
C TYR A 40 -25.29 -0.21 -14.43
N THR A 41 -24.44 -1.12 -14.89
CA THR A 41 -23.96 -1.21 -16.27
C THR A 41 -24.97 -1.80 -17.24
N ASN A 42 -25.99 -2.50 -16.75
CA ASN A 42 -27.05 -3.09 -17.57
C ASN A 42 -28.33 -2.24 -17.58
N ARG A 43 -28.31 -1.03 -17.03
CA ARG A 43 -29.51 -0.20 -16.91
C ARG A 43 -30.05 0.18 -18.28
N VAL A 44 -31.29 -0.20 -18.56
CA VAL A 44 -32.05 0.28 -19.71
C VAL A 44 -32.93 1.44 -19.25
N GLU A 45 -33.03 2.49 -20.05
CA GLU A 45 -33.93 3.61 -19.74
C GLU A 45 -35.36 3.11 -19.48
N TYR A 46 -35.96 3.50 -18.35
CA TYR A 46 -37.28 3.03 -17.93
C TYR A 46 -38.37 3.20 -19.00
N LEU A 47 -38.36 4.35 -19.70
CA LEU A 47 -39.34 4.62 -20.75
C LEU A 47 -39.20 3.67 -21.95
N CYS A 48 -37.98 3.21 -22.23
CA CYS A 48 -37.71 2.20 -23.27
C CYS A 48 -38.39 0.88 -22.91
N LEU A 49 -38.12 0.34 -21.71
CA LEU A 49 -38.72 -0.92 -21.26
C LEU A 49 -40.25 -0.84 -21.20
N LYS A 50 -40.78 0.28 -20.71
CA LYS A 50 -42.23 0.52 -20.69
C LYS A 50 -42.84 0.46 -22.10
N ARG A 51 -42.25 1.17 -23.06
CA ARG A 51 -42.78 1.23 -24.43
C ARG A 51 -42.54 -0.05 -25.23
N LEU A 52 -41.43 -0.75 -24.97
CA LEU A 52 -41.21 -2.09 -25.54
C LEU A 52 -42.31 -3.04 -25.08
N LYS A 53 -42.68 -3.01 -23.78
CA LYS A 53 -43.80 -3.78 -23.24
C LYS A 53 -45.13 -3.41 -23.89
N GLU A 54 -45.41 -2.13 -24.09
CA GLU A 54 -46.60 -1.64 -24.82
C GLU A 54 -46.64 -2.14 -26.27
N ASN A 55 -45.47 -2.40 -26.89
CA ASN A 55 -45.33 -2.99 -28.22
C ASN A 55 -45.14 -4.53 -28.20
N GLY A 56 -45.51 -5.20 -27.10
CA GLY A 56 -45.48 -6.66 -26.99
C GLY A 56 -44.11 -7.29 -26.72
N LYS A 57 -43.06 -6.50 -26.53
CA LYS A 57 -41.70 -6.96 -26.20
C LYS A 57 -41.41 -6.75 -24.71
N VAL A 58 -41.56 -7.80 -23.90
CA VAL A 58 -41.34 -7.72 -22.45
C VAL A 58 -39.87 -7.98 -22.12
N TYR A 59 -39.20 -6.96 -21.60
CA TYR A 59 -37.83 -7.05 -21.11
C TYR A 59 -37.70 -6.43 -19.71
N THR A 60 -36.81 -7.01 -18.91
CA THR A 60 -36.10 -6.40 -17.79
C THR A 60 -34.70 -5.96 -18.23
N ASP A 61 -34.01 -5.14 -17.43
CA ASP A 61 -32.59 -4.78 -17.64
C ASP A 61 -31.75 -6.02 -17.99
N THR A 62 -31.80 -7.05 -17.15
CA THR A 62 -31.06 -8.31 -17.34
C THR A 62 -31.41 -9.01 -18.64
N THR A 63 -32.69 -9.19 -18.95
CA THR A 63 -33.11 -9.92 -20.16
C THR A 63 -32.86 -9.14 -21.44
N TYR A 64 -32.86 -7.80 -21.38
CA TYR A 64 -32.55 -6.94 -22.51
C TYR A 64 -31.07 -7.05 -22.86
N THR A 65 -30.19 -6.94 -21.86
CA THR A 65 -28.74 -7.18 -22.01
C THR A 65 -28.47 -8.59 -22.54
N ALA A 66 -29.10 -9.62 -21.97
CA ALA A 66 -28.91 -10.99 -22.45
C ALA A 66 -29.33 -11.16 -23.91
N ALA A 67 -30.39 -10.48 -24.34
CA ALA A 67 -30.84 -10.51 -25.74
C ALA A 67 -29.86 -9.78 -26.68
N ILE A 68 -29.20 -8.70 -26.24
CA ILE A 68 -28.10 -8.07 -26.99
C ILE A 68 -26.92 -9.02 -27.12
N ASP A 69 -26.48 -9.58 -25.99
CA ASP A 69 -25.28 -10.43 -25.95
C ASP A 69 -25.46 -11.71 -26.78
N SER A 70 -26.66 -12.29 -26.76
CA SER A 70 -27.01 -13.47 -27.56
C SER A 70 -27.28 -13.15 -29.04
N GLY A 71 -27.29 -11.87 -29.43
CA GLY A 71 -27.64 -11.42 -30.78
C GLY A 71 -29.13 -11.50 -31.13
N LYS A 72 -30.00 -11.76 -30.14
CA LYS A 72 -31.46 -11.72 -30.32
C LYS A 72 -31.95 -10.28 -30.60
N ILE A 73 -31.33 -9.30 -29.96
CA ILE A 73 -31.42 -7.88 -30.33
C ILE A 73 -30.23 -7.60 -31.25
N SER A 74 -30.52 -7.17 -32.47
CA SER A 74 -29.48 -6.77 -33.43
C SER A 74 -28.84 -5.44 -33.02
N CYS A 75 -27.71 -5.09 -33.64
CA CYS A 75 -27.11 -3.76 -33.43
C CYS A 75 -28.13 -2.66 -33.77
N GLU A 76 -28.80 -2.77 -34.92
CA GLU A 76 -29.80 -1.79 -35.37
C GLU A 76 -30.96 -1.66 -34.38
N GLU A 77 -31.48 -2.77 -33.86
CA GLU A 77 -32.53 -2.74 -32.84
C GLU A 77 -32.02 -2.18 -31.50
N PHE A 78 -30.75 -2.40 -31.15
CA PHE A 78 -30.16 -1.77 -29.97
C PHE A 78 -30.03 -0.26 -30.14
N LEU A 79 -29.60 0.22 -31.31
CA LEU A 79 -29.49 1.65 -31.63
C LEU A 79 -30.87 2.32 -31.65
N HIS A 80 -31.87 1.63 -32.23
CA HIS A 80 -33.21 2.11 -32.50
C HIS A 80 -34.29 1.14 -32.00
N PRO A 81 -34.43 0.96 -30.67
CA PRO A 81 -35.34 -0.06 -30.11
C PRO A 81 -36.82 0.24 -30.41
N LEU A 82 -37.15 1.52 -30.61
CA LEU A 82 -38.48 2.02 -30.92
C LEU A 82 -38.35 3.25 -31.83
N SER A 83 -39.38 3.52 -32.64
CA SER A 83 -39.41 4.68 -33.53
C SER A 83 -39.59 6.01 -32.76
N GLY A 84 -39.08 7.10 -33.34
CA GLY A 84 -39.38 8.48 -32.93
C GLY A 84 -38.66 9.02 -31.69
N LYS A 85 -37.93 8.19 -30.92
CA LYS A 85 -37.09 8.64 -29.79
C LYS A 85 -35.81 7.80 -29.65
N GLN A 86 -34.81 8.40 -29.02
CA GLN A 86 -33.60 7.71 -28.59
C GLN A 86 -33.77 7.27 -27.13
N TYR A 87 -33.07 6.20 -26.74
CA TYR A 87 -33.17 5.64 -25.39
C TYR A 87 -31.80 5.22 -24.86
N GLY A 88 -31.55 5.57 -23.60
CA GLY A 88 -30.32 5.32 -22.88
C GLY A 88 -30.07 3.86 -22.51
N TYR A 89 -28.79 3.50 -22.41
CA TYR A 89 -28.33 2.22 -21.90
C TYR A 89 -27.04 2.38 -21.09
N GLY A 90 -26.88 1.60 -20.02
CA GLY A 90 -25.65 1.46 -19.23
C GLY A 90 -25.33 2.61 -18.29
N LEU A 91 -24.08 2.64 -17.80
CA LEU A 91 -23.61 3.55 -16.75
C LEU A 91 -23.85 5.04 -17.04
N ALA A 92 -23.54 5.46 -18.27
CA ALA A 92 -23.68 6.86 -18.71
C ALA A 92 -24.96 7.10 -19.51
N GLN A 93 -25.93 6.17 -19.47
CA GLN A 93 -27.15 6.21 -20.29
C GLN A 93 -26.87 6.62 -21.75
N TRP A 94 -25.93 5.92 -22.41
CA TRP A 94 -25.57 6.21 -23.80
C TRP A 94 -26.83 6.17 -24.68
N THR A 95 -27.22 7.33 -25.19
CA THR A 95 -28.55 7.53 -25.80
C THR A 95 -28.46 7.71 -27.32
N SER A 96 -27.47 8.45 -27.82
CA SER A 96 -27.37 8.72 -29.25
C SER A 96 -26.89 7.48 -30.04
N PRO A 97 -27.38 7.27 -31.27
CA PRO A 97 -26.99 6.13 -32.10
C PRO A 97 -25.47 6.02 -32.29
N GLY A 98 -24.77 7.15 -32.43
CA GLY A 98 -23.31 7.17 -32.57
C GLY A 98 -22.57 6.70 -31.32
N ARG A 99 -23.02 7.13 -30.13
CA ARG A 99 -22.38 6.68 -28.88
C ARG A 99 -22.72 5.22 -28.55
N LYS A 100 -23.96 4.81 -28.83
CA LYS A 100 -24.41 3.41 -28.68
C LYS A 100 -23.70 2.46 -29.64
N SER A 101 -23.47 2.86 -30.89
CA SER A 101 -22.71 2.05 -31.84
C SER A 101 -21.24 1.96 -31.45
N GLY A 102 -20.66 3.04 -30.92
CA GLY A 102 -19.33 3.03 -30.30
C GLY A 102 -19.23 2.01 -29.16
N LEU A 103 -20.19 2.03 -28.22
CA LEU A 103 -20.26 1.09 -27.10
C LEU A 103 -20.39 -0.35 -27.59
N TRP A 104 -21.31 -0.60 -28.52
CA TRP A 104 -21.54 -1.92 -29.13
C TRP A 104 -20.26 -2.46 -29.77
N ASN A 105 -19.61 -1.66 -30.61
CA ASN A 105 -18.39 -2.04 -31.31
C ASN A 105 -17.24 -2.32 -30.33
N PHE A 106 -17.13 -1.52 -29.28
CA PHE A 106 -16.11 -1.71 -28.24
C PHE A 106 -16.32 -3.01 -27.45
N ALA A 107 -17.56 -3.35 -27.11
CA ALA A 107 -17.90 -4.62 -26.47
C ALA A 107 -17.60 -5.82 -27.39
N LYS A 108 -18.00 -5.74 -28.67
CA LYS A 108 -17.71 -6.79 -29.67
C LYS A 108 -16.22 -6.97 -29.90
N GLN A 109 -15.44 -5.89 -29.98
CA GLN A 109 -13.99 -5.95 -30.11
C GLN A 109 -13.32 -6.66 -28.92
N ARG A 110 -13.85 -6.47 -27.71
CA ARG A 110 -13.34 -7.12 -26.49
C ARG A 110 -13.84 -8.55 -26.28
N GLY A 111 -14.90 -8.96 -27.00
CA GLY A 111 -15.49 -10.28 -26.83
C GLY A 111 -16.17 -10.49 -25.47
N VAL A 112 -16.68 -9.41 -24.86
CA VAL A 112 -17.36 -9.45 -23.55
C VAL A 112 -18.79 -8.92 -23.67
N SER A 113 -19.61 -9.11 -22.63
CA SER A 113 -20.97 -8.56 -22.55
C SER A 113 -20.98 -7.05 -22.73
N ILE A 114 -22.03 -6.51 -23.35
CA ILE A 114 -22.22 -5.05 -23.43
C ILE A 114 -22.45 -4.41 -22.04
N ALA A 115 -22.80 -5.20 -21.02
CA ALA A 115 -22.90 -4.76 -19.63
C ALA A 115 -21.64 -5.01 -18.79
N ASP A 116 -20.53 -5.48 -19.38
CA ASP A 116 -19.29 -5.66 -18.66
C ASP A 116 -18.79 -4.31 -18.09
N GLU A 117 -18.52 -4.29 -16.78
CA GLU A 117 -18.19 -3.07 -16.04
C GLU A 117 -16.87 -2.47 -16.51
N ASP A 118 -15.82 -3.29 -16.62
CA ASP A 118 -14.51 -2.82 -17.01
C ASP A 118 -14.51 -2.29 -18.45
N MET A 119 -15.25 -2.94 -19.34
CA MET A 119 -15.49 -2.50 -20.71
C MET A 119 -16.20 -1.15 -20.76
N GLN A 120 -17.32 -0.97 -20.05
CA GLN A 120 -18.05 0.30 -20.05
C GLN A 120 -17.21 1.45 -19.47
N LEU A 121 -16.47 1.20 -18.40
CA LEU A 121 -15.58 2.20 -17.81
C LEU A 121 -14.42 2.56 -18.76
N ASP A 122 -13.87 1.59 -19.50
CA ASP A 122 -12.84 1.87 -20.50
C ASP A 122 -13.37 2.63 -21.71
N PHE A 123 -14.59 2.30 -22.17
CA PHE A 123 -15.24 3.04 -23.24
C PHE A 123 -15.53 4.49 -22.81
N LEU A 124 -16.05 4.69 -21.59
CA LEU A 124 -16.26 6.00 -21.00
C LEU A 124 -14.95 6.80 -20.95
N LEU A 125 -13.85 6.20 -20.47
CA LEU A 125 -12.55 6.85 -20.42
C LEU A 125 -11.98 7.17 -21.81
N LYS A 126 -12.25 6.33 -22.81
CA LYS A 126 -11.90 6.60 -24.21
C LYS A 126 -12.64 7.83 -24.72
N GLU A 127 -13.96 7.90 -24.54
CA GLU A 127 -14.76 9.08 -24.93
C GLU A 127 -14.26 10.34 -24.22
N LEU A 128 -14.03 10.27 -22.91
CA LEU A 128 -13.53 11.41 -22.13
C LEU A 128 -12.17 11.90 -22.64
N ARG A 129 -11.25 11.01 -23.02
CA ARG A 129 -9.92 11.39 -23.51
C ARG A 129 -9.94 11.95 -24.93
N GLU A 130 -10.76 11.39 -25.79
CA GLU A 130 -10.70 11.66 -27.24
C GLU A 130 -11.75 12.69 -27.67
N SER A 131 -13.01 12.46 -27.32
CA SER A 131 -14.14 13.26 -27.79
C SER A 131 -14.55 14.36 -26.81
N TYR A 132 -14.27 14.18 -25.52
CA TYR A 132 -14.62 15.13 -24.45
C TYR A 132 -13.39 15.59 -23.67
N SER A 133 -12.25 15.75 -24.34
CA SER A 133 -10.97 16.12 -23.72
C SER A 133 -11.03 17.38 -22.85
N PRO A 134 -11.84 18.42 -23.13
CA PRO A 134 -11.99 19.55 -22.21
C PRO A 134 -12.67 19.18 -20.89
N VAL A 135 -13.65 18.28 -20.91
CA VAL A 135 -14.29 17.75 -19.70
C VAL A 135 -13.26 16.95 -18.90
N PHE A 136 -12.50 16.09 -19.57
CA PHE A 136 -11.48 15.28 -18.92
C PHE A 136 -10.37 16.13 -18.30
N ALA A 137 -9.94 17.22 -18.96
CA ALA A 137 -8.97 18.16 -18.41
C ALA A 137 -9.45 18.77 -17.09
N ILE A 138 -10.74 19.15 -17.00
CA ILE A 138 -11.34 19.66 -15.76
C ILE A 138 -11.41 18.55 -14.70
N LEU A 139 -11.77 17.32 -15.05
CA LEU A 139 -11.76 16.20 -14.09
C LEU A 139 -10.35 15.92 -13.53
N LYS A 140 -9.29 16.25 -14.28
CA LYS A 140 -7.89 16.12 -13.83
C LYS A 140 -7.38 17.26 -12.94
N SER A 141 -8.08 18.39 -12.89
CA SER A 141 -7.65 19.57 -12.12
C SER A 141 -8.67 20.06 -11.09
N ALA A 142 -9.91 19.54 -11.13
CA ALA A 142 -11.00 20.00 -10.28
C ALA A 142 -10.63 19.89 -8.80
N THR A 143 -10.87 20.98 -8.06
CA THR A 143 -10.62 21.07 -6.62
C THR A 143 -11.88 20.77 -5.80
N THR A 144 -13.06 20.87 -6.41
CA THR A 144 -14.35 20.60 -5.76
C THR A 144 -15.18 19.59 -6.55
N ILE A 145 -15.94 18.75 -5.84
CA ILE A 145 -16.85 17.76 -6.45
C ILE A 145 -17.94 18.46 -7.26
N ARG A 146 -18.38 19.64 -6.81
CA ARG A 146 -19.37 20.44 -7.52
C ARG A 146 -18.87 20.86 -8.89
N GLN A 147 -17.65 21.40 -8.98
CA GLN A 147 -17.04 21.77 -10.26
C GLN A 147 -16.94 20.58 -11.22
N ALA A 148 -16.49 19.43 -10.72
CA ALA A 148 -16.36 18.20 -11.51
C ALA A 148 -17.73 17.66 -11.96
N SER A 149 -18.72 17.63 -11.07
CA SER A 149 -20.07 17.16 -11.38
C SER A 149 -20.76 18.03 -12.43
N ASP A 150 -20.68 19.35 -12.28
CA ASP A 150 -21.35 20.30 -13.17
C ASP A 150 -20.81 20.22 -14.59
N VAL A 151 -19.49 20.04 -14.77
CA VAL A 151 -18.92 19.90 -16.12
C VAL A 151 -19.38 18.60 -16.79
N VAL A 152 -19.46 17.49 -16.05
CA VAL A 152 -19.97 16.22 -16.59
C VAL A 152 -21.43 16.39 -17.00
N LEU A 153 -22.27 16.94 -16.13
CA LEU A 153 -23.68 17.18 -16.42
C LEU A 153 -23.89 18.08 -17.64
N LYS A 154 -23.18 19.20 -17.72
CA LYS A 154 -23.44 20.26 -18.72
C LYS A 154 -22.71 20.06 -20.05
N LYS A 155 -21.67 19.22 -20.10
CA LYS A 155 -20.81 19.06 -21.28
C LYS A 155 -20.61 17.62 -21.74
N PHE A 156 -20.91 16.62 -20.90
CA PHE A 156 -20.82 15.21 -21.27
C PHE A 156 -22.21 14.58 -21.40
N GLU A 157 -23.05 14.67 -20.36
CA GLU A 157 -24.40 14.07 -20.37
C GLU A 157 -25.42 14.93 -21.11
N ILE A 158 -25.44 16.24 -20.82
CA ILE A 158 -26.32 17.23 -21.45
C ILE A 158 -27.81 16.76 -21.48
N PRO A 159 -28.38 16.35 -20.32
CA PRO A 159 -29.79 15.99 -20.27
C PRO A 159 -30.67 17.23 -20.49
N ALA A 160 -31.97 17.02 -20.75
CA ALA A 160 -32.91 18.11 -20.97
C ALA A 160 -32.98 19.13 -19.81
N ASN A 161 -32.72 18.70 -18.58
CA ASN A 161 -32.67 19.57 -17.40
C ASN A 161 -31.26 19.59 -16.79
N THR A 162 -30.60 20.74 -16.89
CA THR A 162 -29.28 21.02 -16.30
C THR A 162 -29.35 22.12 -15.24
N GLY A 163 -30.53 22.38 -14.69
CA GLY A 163 -30.77 23.40 -13.68
C GLY A 163 -30.04 23.15 -12.36
N GLU A 164 -30.03 24.17 -11.50
CA GLU A 164 -29.23 24.20 -10.27
C GLU A 164 -29.56 23.02 -9.33
N SER A 165 -30.83 22.68 -9.16
CA SER A 165 -31.25 21.54 -8.32
C SER A 165 -30.73 20.19 -8.81
N VAL A 166 -30.58 20.01 -10.13
CA VAL A 166 -29.99 18.79 -10.72
C VAL A 166 -28.48 18.78 -10.47
N CYS A 167 -27.82 19.94 -10.65
CA CYS A 167 -26.40 20.10 -10.38
C CYS A 167 -26.08 19.78 -8.91
N GLU A 168 -26.85 20.34 -7.97
CA GLU A 168 -26.75 20.07 -6.53
C GLU A 168 -26.95 18.58 -6.21
N SER A 169 -28.02 17.97 -6.74
CA SER A 169 -28.32 16.57 -6.47
C SER A 169 -27.21 15.62 -6.93
N ARG A 170 -26.67 15.83 -8.13
CA ARG A 170 -25.59 14.98 -8.67
C ARG A 170 -24.25 15.20 -7.96
N ALA A 171 -23.95 16.45 -7.62
CA ALA A 171 -22.77 16.75 -6.82
C ALA A 171 -22.89 16.17 -5.40
N ALA A 172 -24.08 16.18 -4.79
CA ALA A 172 -24.34 15.60 -3.49
C ALA A 172 -24.12 14.08 -3.47
N ARG A 173 -24.49 13.36 -4.54
CA ARG A 173 -24.19 11.92 -4.72
C ARG A 173 -22.68 11.67 -4.72
N GLY A 174 -21.94 12.42 -5.54
CA GLY A 174 -20.47 12.36 -5.55
C GLY A 174 -19.86 12.73 -4.20
N GLN A 175 -20.41 13.72 -3.50
CA GLN A 175 -19.95 14.13 -2.17
C GLN A 175 -20.23 13.07 -1.11
N LYS A 176 -21.36 12.37 -1.21
CA LYS A 176 -21.69 11.23 -0.34
C LYS A 176 -20.70 10.10 -0.56
N PHE A 177 -20.45 9.70 -1.81
CA PHE A 177 -19.44 8.70 -2.13
C PHE A 177 -18.05 9.13 -1.60
N TYR A 178 -17.70 10.41 -1.77
CA TYR A 178 -16.46 10.94 -1.23
C TYR A 178 -16.40 10.79 0.28
N ASN A 179 -17.40 11.26 1.02
CA ASN A 179 -17.40 11.19 2.48
C ASN A 179 -17.32 9.77 3.02
N ASP A 180 -18.06 8.85 2.39
CA ASP A 180 -18.20 7.48 2.86
C ASP A 180 -16.99 6.60 2.48
N TYR A 181 -16.35 6.88 1.33
CA TYR A 181 -15.38 5.95 0.74
C TYR A 181 -14.10 6.59 0.19
N ALA A 182 -14.14 7.84 -0.30
CA ALA A 182 -12.98 8.47 -0.95
C ALA A 182 -12.23 9.48 -0.06
N LYS A 183 -12.81 9.90 1.07
CA LYS A 183 -12.25 10.84 2.05
C LYS A 183 -11.09 10.21 2.83
N GLU A 184 -11.15 8.88 3.00
CA GLU A 184 -10.09 8.08 3.61
C GLU A 184 -9.13 7.44 2.59
N GLU A 185 -9.50 7.38 1.30
CA GLU A 185 -8.56 7.04 0.23
C GLU A 185 -7.66 8.25 -0.09
N LYS A 186 -6.69 8.51 0.80
CA LYS A 186 -5.39 8.99 0.34
C LYS A 186 -4.94 7.98 -0.72
N ILE A 187 -5.02 8.34 -1.99
CA ILE A 187 -4.11 7.73 -2.97
C ILE A 187 -2.74 8.19 -2.54
N VAL A 188 -2.11 7.36 -1.71
CA VAL A 188 -0.70 7.41 -1.43
C VAL A 188 -0.05 6.99 -2.74
N SER A 189 0.04 7.93 -3.69
CA SER A 189 1.04 7.79 -4.74
C SER A 189 2.35 7.51 -4.01
N VAL A 190 3.01 6.42 -4.39
CA VAL A 190 4.28 6.04 -3.76
C VAL A 190 5.16 7.28 -3.77
N LYS A 191 5.63 7.68 -2.60
CA LYS A 191 6.51 8.80 -2.45
C LYS A 191 7.92 8.31 -2.71
N ILE A 192 8.69 9.10 -3.45
CA ILE A 192 10.10 8.83 -3.70
C ILE A 192 10.94 9.99 -3.19
N SER A 193 12.08 9.66 -2.61
CA SER A 193 13.18 10.56 -2.31
C SER A 193 13.98 10.76 -3.60
N ASN A 194 13.97 11.99 -4.12
CA ASN A 194 14.51 12.35 -5.42
C ASN A 194 15.50 13.52 -5.28
N CYS A 195 16.77 13.23 -5.55
CA CYS A 195 17.87 14.18 -5.64
C CYS A 195 18.21 14.35 -7.12
N GLY A 196 17.85 15.48 -7.74
CA GLY A 196 17.66 15.53 -9.19
C GLY A 196 18.30 16.66 -9.98
N HIS A 197 18.50 17.85 -9.41
CA HIS A 197 19.03 19.01 -10.14
C HIS A 197 19.46 20.11 -9.16
N ASP A 198 20.29 21.06 -9.63
CA ASP A 198 20.69 22.25 -8.87
C ASP A 198 19.54 23.29 -8.75
N GLU A 199 19.77 24.38 -8.02
CA GLU A 199 18.82 25.48 -7.77
C GLU A 199 18.35 26.19 -9.05
N ASN A 200 19.05 25.99 -10.16
CA ASN A 200 18.74 26.54 -11.48
C ASN A 200 18.12 25.49 -12.42
N GLY A 201 17.80 24.29 -11.92
CA GLY A 201 17.24 23.19 -12.70
C GLY A 201 18.25 22.50 -13.63
N ARG A 202 19.55 22.62 -13.36
CA ARG A 202 20.64 22.03 -14.17
C ARG A 202 21.24 20.78 -13.50
N TYR A 203 21.89 19.96 -14.31
CA TYR A 203 22.60 18.74 -13.87
C TYR A 203 24.10 18.99 -13.74
N ALA A 204 24.48 20.04 -13.00
CA ALA A 204 25.87 20.45 -12.80
C ALA A 204 26.12 20.51 -11.30
N GLY A 205 26.22 21.70 -10.74
CA GLY A 205 26.18 21.98 -9.32
C GLY A 205 26.01 23.47 -9.11
N GLY A 206 25.63 23.83 -7.89
CA GLY A 206 25.36 25.22 -7.52
C GLY A 206 25.77 25.52 -6.09
N GLN A 207 24.97 26.31 -5.39
CA GLN A 207 25.29 26.66 -4.00
C GLN A 207 25.04 25.48 -3.05
N ALA A 208 25.99 25.25 -2.13
CA ALA A 208 25.90 24.15 -1.18
C ALA A 208 24.63 24.20 -0.31
N GLY A 209 23.95 23.06 -0.18
CA GLY A 209 22.66 22.90 0.51
C GLY A 209 21.47 23.08 -0.42
N ASP A 210 20.28 22.71 0.05
CA ASP A 210 19.04 22.91 -0.69
C ASP A 210 18.59 24.38 -0.59
N GLN A 211 18.60 25.09 -1.72
CA GLN A 211 18.23 26.50 -1.80
C GLN A 211 16.75 26.69 -2.14
N THR A 212 16.14 25.78 -2.90
CA THR A 212 14.79 25.97 -3.46
C THR A 212 13.75 25.00 -2.92
N GLY A 213 14.17 24.00 -2.14
CA GLY A 213 13.35 22.87 -1.71
C GLY A 213 13.13 21.84 -2.80
N THR A 214 13.90 21.89 -3.89
CA THR A 214 13.68 21.02 -5.06
C THR A 214 14.91 20.24 -5.49
N GLU A 215 16.09 20.61 -5.00
CA GLU A 215 17.36 19.94 -5.23
C GLU A 215 17.34 18.51 -4.68
N TYR A 216 16.82 18.35 -3.45
CA TYR A 216 16.58 17.06 -2.84
C TYR A 216 15.23 17.02 -2.10
N GLN A 217 14.23 16.37 -2.70
CA GLN A 217 12.85 16.46 -2.25
C GLN A 217 12.10 15.13 -2.28
N ILE A 218 11.00 15.09 -1.51
CA ILE A 218 10.00 14.03 -1.59
C ILE A 218 8.94 14.38 -2.63
N ILE A 219 8.91 13.60 -3.70
CA ILE A 219 7.93 13.76 -4.78
C ILE A 219 7.06 12.52 -4.94
N ASN A 220 5.99 12.66 -5.71
CA ASN A 220 5.20 11.52 -6.16
C ASN A 220 6.05 10.67 -7.11
N TRP A 221 5.92 9.36 -7.00
CA TRP A 221 6.45 8.42 -7.97
C TRP A 221 5.96 8.81 -9.36
N TYR A 222 6.89 8.83 -10.30
CA TYR A 222 6.61 9.13 -11.69
C TYR A 222 7.17 8.02 -12.58
N ASN A 223 6.48 7.78 -13.69
CA ASN A 223 6.88 6.78 -14.65
C ASN A 223 8.09 7.31 -15.45
N ARG A 224 9.27 6.76 -15.16
CA ARG A 224 10.53 6.95 -15.90
C ARG A 224 10.87 5.61 -16.56
N PRO A 225 11.76 5.54 -17.57
CA PRO A 225 12.31 4.27 -18.05
C PRO A 225 13.16 3.56 -16.98
N TRP A 226 12.56 3.15 -15.86
CA TRP A 226 13.19 2.35 -14.82
C TRP A 226 13.53 0.98 -15.40
N LEU A 227 14.77 0.52 -15.20
CA LEU A 227 15.25 -0.76 -15.73
C LEU A 227 15.20 -1.87 -14.67
N CYS A 228 15.28 -1.51 -13.40
CA CYS A 228 15.07 -2.45 -12.31
C CYS A 228 14.66 -1.75 -11.01
N VAL A 229 14.12 -2.54 -10.08
CA VAL A 229 13.98 -2.19 -8.67
C VAL A 229 14.93 -3.08 -7.86
N LEU A 230 15.77 -2.46 -7.03
CA LEU A 230 16.67 -3.16 -6.11
C LEU A 230 16.01 -3.19 -4.74
N ARG A 231 15.65 -4.39 -4.28
CA ARG A 231 14.90 -4.59 -3.03
C ARG A 231 15.71 -5.40 -2.03
N PHE A 232 15.95 -4.84 -0.86
CA PHE A 232 16.47 -5.59 0.29
C PHE A 232 15.30 -6.31 0.98
N GLU A 233 15.42 -7.63 1.19
CA GLU A 233 14.35 -8.43 1.83
C GLU A 233 14.36 -8.30 3.37
N ASP A 234 15.50 -7.88 3.94
CA ASP A 234 15.61 -7.54 5.37
C ASP A 234 14.80 -6.27 5.65
N GLN A 235 13.75 -6.42 6.48
CA GLN A 235 12.78 -5.36 6.75
C GLN A 235 13.40 -4.18 7.52
N GLU A 236 14.35 -4.43 8.42
CA GLU A 236 15.03 -3.35 9.16
C GLU A 236 15.92 -2.54 8.24
N VAL A 237 16.61 -3.21 7.31
CA VAL A 237 17.42 -2.54 6.27
C VAL A 237 16.52 -1.70 5.36
N ALA A 238 15.45 -2.28 4.83
CA ALA A 238 14.53 -1.57 3.92
C ALA A 238 13.86 -0.36 4.61
N ALA A 239 13.39 -0.53 5.85
CA ALA A 239 12.79 0.56 6.62
C ALA A 239 13.78 1.69 6.89
N LEU A 240 15.03 1.35 7.26
CA LEU A 240 16.04 2.37 7.56
C LEU A 240 16.54 3.09 6.31
N ILE A 241 16.62 2.40 5.16
CA ILE A 241 16.89 3.05 3.85
C ILE A 241 15.80 4.09 3.55
N ALA A 242 14.52 3.72 3.69
CA ALA A 242 13.40 4.63 3.47
C ALA A 242 13.42 5.84 4.42
N GLU A 243 13.65 5.58 5.71
CA GLU A 243 13.72 6.62 6.75
C GLU A 243 14.85 7.62 6.45
N MET A 244 16.05 7.13 6.19
CA MET A 244 17.21 7.97 5.91
C MET A 244 17.05 8.75 4.60
N ALA A 245 16.45 8.15 3.57
CA ALA A 245 16.13 8.84 2.34
C ALA A 245 15.09 9.95 2.53
N THR A 246 14.11 9.76 3.42
CA THR A 246 13.17 10.82 3.84
C THR A 246 13.86 11.92 4.64
N GLN A 247 14.72 11.57 5.58
CA GLN A 247 15.46 12.54 6.39
C GLN A 247 16.38 13.40 5.52
N ALA A 248 17.04 12.80 4.53
CA ALA A 248 17.92 13.53 3.62
C ALA A 248 17.11 14.51 2.74
N ALA A 249 16.02 14.05 2.13
CA ALA A 249 15.15 14.88 1.29
C ALA A 249 14.33 15.95 2.04
N ASN A 250 14.34 15.94 3.38
CA ASN A 250 13.68 16.97 4.21
C ASN A 250 14.70 17.89 4.90
N ASN A 251 16.00 17.69 4.66
CA ASN A 251 17.05 18.48 5.28
C ASN A 251 17.64 19.45 4.28
N ASN A 252 17.28 20.73 4.43
CA ASN A 252 17.72 21.80 3.54
C ASN A 252 19.24 22.04 3.55
N MET A 253 20.01 21.35 4.40
CA MET A 253 21.48 21.40 4.37
C MET A 253 22.08 20.46 3.32
N ILE A 254 21.28 19.73 2.54
CA ILE A 254 21.75 18.74 1.57
C ILE A 254 21.23 19.12 0.18
N GLY A 255 22.12 19.59 -0.70
CA GLY A 255 21.82 20.02 -2.07
C GLY A 255 22.16 18.99 -3.14
N TYR A 256 22.17 19.44 -4.39
CA TYR A 256 22.51 18.65 -5.58
C TYR A 256 23.77 19.17 -6.33
N ASP A 257 24.76 18.29 -6.48
CA ASP A 257 25.93 18.47 -7.34
C ASP A 257 26.34 17.13 -7.96
N GLN A 258 26.27 17.05 -9.29
CA GLN A 258 26.65 15.87 -10.07
C GLN A 258 28.18 15.77 -10.30
N GLY A 259 28.96 16.76 -9.92
CA GLY A 259 30.41 16.84 -10.06
C GLY A 259 30.80 17.08 -11.52
N THR A 260 30.69 18.32 -11.99
CA THR A 260 31.23 18.75 -13.29
C THR A 260 32.57 19.46 -13.14
N ALA A 261 33.47 19.27 -14.12
CA ALA A 261 34.75 19.97 -14.18
C ALA A 261 34.52 21.50 -14.16
N GLY A 262 35.08 22.19 -13.16
CA GLY A 262 34.92 23.63 -12.95
C GLY A 262 34.00 24.04 -11.80
N ASN A 263 33.29 23.10 -11.17
CA ASN A 263 32.63 23.30 -9.87
C ASN A 263 33.44 22.68 -8.73
N SER A 264 33.09 22.96 -7.46
CA SER A 264 33.85 22.56 -6.25
C SER A 264 34.05 21.05 -6.04
N ASN A 265 33.48 20.18 -6.89
CA ASN A 265 33.51 18.72 -6.77
C ASN A 265 33.04 18.24 -5.39
N ASP A 266 32.08 18.96 -4.80
CA ASP A 266 31.56 18.76 -3.45
C ASP A 266 30.58 17.58 -3.36
N ARG A 267 30.33 16.87 -4.47
CA ARG A 267 29.44 15.70 -4.61
C ARG A 267 29.57 14.63 -3.50
N TYR A 268 30.71 14.56 -2.83
CA TYR A 268 30.97 13.57 -1.77
C TYR A 268 30.81 14.11 -0.34
N THR A 269 30.60 15.42 -0.18
CA THR A 269 30.49 16.07 1.13
C THR A 269 29.26 15.59 1.92
N PHE A 270 28.20 15.10 1.25
CA PHE A 270 27.10 14.42 1.95
C PHE A 270 27.56 13.19 2.75
N TRP A 271 28.45 12.36 2.20
CA TRP A 271 28.98 11.21 2.93
C TRP A 271 29.83 11.64 4.14
N GLU A 272 30.65 12.68 3.98
CA GLU A 272 31.46 13.23 5.06
C GLU A 272 30.57 13.72 6.21
N GLN A 273 29.49 14.44 5.87
CA GLN A 273 28.51 14.89 6.85
C GLN A 273 27.76 13.73 7.49
N LEU A 274 27.39 12.68 6.76
CA LEU A 274 26.80 11.48 7.35
C LEU A 274 27.75 10.85 8.37
N ALA A 275 29.02 10.64 8.02
CA ALA A 275 30.00 10.04 8.92
C ALA A 275 30.22 10.89 10.19
N ALA A 276 30.30 12.22 10.05
CA ALA A 276 30.45 13.15 11.17
C ALA A 276 29.23 13.19 12.09
N ASN A 277 28.03 12.93 11.58
CA ASN A 277 26.77 13.06 12.31
C ASN A 277 26.15 11.71 12.71
N GLY A 278 26.99 10.68 12.90
CA GLY A 278 26.53 9.36 13.37
C GLY A 278 25.64 8.63 12.38
N TYR A 279 25.85 8.87 11.08
CA TYR A 279 25.13 8.28 9.95
C TYR A 279 23.63 8.64 9.90
N ASP A 280 23.27 9.80 10.45
CA ASP A 280 21.89 10.30 10.55
C ASP A 280 21.73 11.59 9.72
N PRO A 281 21.06 11.53 8.55
CA PRO A 281 20.86 12.69 7.69
C PRO A 281 20.16 13.86 8.39
N SER A 282 19.27 13.58 9.36
CA SER A 282 18.52 14.64 10.07
C SER A 282 19.40 15.52 10.97
N LYS A 283 20.61 15.04 11.30
CA LYS A 283 21.56 15.74 12.17
C LYS A 283 22.55 16.60 11.39
N ILE A 284 22.55 16.54 10.06
CA ILE A 284 23.44 17.35 9.23
C ILE A 284 23.05 18.82 9.36
N LYS A 285 24.00 19.63 9.82
CA LYS A 285 23.84 21.08 10.09
C LYS A 285 24.78 21.94 9.25
N LYS A 286 25.66 21.34 8.44
CA LYS A 286 26.58 22.04 7.55
C LYS A 286 26.13 21.78 6.11
N PRO A 287 26.04 22.80 5.24
CA PRO A 287 25.66 22.61 3.85
C PRO A 287 26.60 21.60 3.18
N CYS A 288 26.02 20.67 2.42
CA CYS A 288 26.74 19.66 1.68
C CYS A 288 25.98 19.25 0.42
N GLU A 289 26.68 18.56 -0.46
CA GLU A 289 26.26 18.25 -1.82
C GLU A 289 26.30 16.74 -2.10
N THR A 290 25.43 16.31 -3.00
CA THR A 290 25.33 14.92 -3.46
C THR A 290 24.64 14.85 -4.83
N ASP A 291 24.59 13.67 -5.45
CA ASP A 291 23.72 13.42 -6.59
C ASP A 291 22.86 12.18 -6.34
N CYS A 292 21.96 11.85 -7.28
CA CYS A 292 21.09 10.68 -7.13
C CYS A 292 21.84 9.39 -6.75
N SER A 293 22.97 9.11 -7.40
CA SER A 293 23.72 7.88 -7.22
C SER A 293 24.61 7.87 -5.98
N GLN A 294 25.27 8.99 -5.69
CA GLN A 294 26.12 9.17 -4.52
C GLN A 294 25.26 9.18 -3.25
N SER A 295 24.11 9.85 -3.27
CA SER A 295 23.16 9.87 -2.15
C SER A 295 22.67 8.46 -1.82
N THR A 296 22.18 7.75 -2.84
CA THR A 296 21.67 6.39 -2.68
C THR A 296 22.75 5.45 -2.14
N ALA A 297 23.98 5.52 -2.68
CA ALA A 297 25.10 4.72 -2.22
C ALA A 297 25.49 5.04 -0.77
N SER A 298 25.52 6.33 -0.41
CA SER A 298 25.83 6.81 0.94
C SER A 298 24.80 6.34 1.95
N ILE A 299 23.50 6.41 1.62
CA ILE A 299 22.40 5.93 2.48
C ILE A 299 22.54 4.42 2.72
N VAL A 300 22.71 3.61 1.68
CA VAL A 300 22.84 2.15 1.82
C VAL A 300 24.07 1.80 2.67
N LYS A 301 25.21 2.47 2.44
CA LYS A 301 26.42 2.27 3.23
C LYS A 301 26.23 2.66 4.69
N ALA A 302 25.59 3.81 4.94
CA ALA A 302 25.31 4.34 6.27
C ALA A 302 24.35 3.44 7.07
N VAL A 303 23.32 2.87 6.43
CA VAL A 303 22.48 1.80 7.01
C VAL A 303 23.32 0.60 7.44
N GLY A 304 24.34 0.24 6.64
CA GLY A 304 25.32 -0.77 7.01
C GLY A 304 26.06 -0.48 8.31
N TYR A 305 26.41 0.78 8.56
CA TYR A 305 27.00 1.20 9.83
C TYR A 305 26.00 1.16 10.98
N ARG A 306 24.79 1.71 10.79
CA ARG A 306 23.76 1.80 11.83
C ARG A 306 23.24 0.43 12.28
N LEU A 307 23.13 -0.53 11.37
CA LEU A 307 22.65 -1.90 11.65
C LEU A 307 23.78 -2.93 11.76
N ASN A 308 25.04 -2.48 11.72
CA ASN A 308 26.22 -3.32 11.74
C ASN A 308 26.20 -4.47 10.69
N LYS A 309 25.83 -4.17 9.43
CA LYS A 309 25.73 -5.14 8.32
C LYS A 309 26.98 -5.05 7.42
N PRO A 310 27.91 -6.03 7.43
CA PRO A 310 29.20 -5.94 6.72
C PRO A 310 29.08 -5.73 5.20
N LYS A 311 28.14 -6.43 4.55
CA LYS A 311 27.92 -6.30 3.10
C LYS A 311 27.47 -4.91 2.67
N LEU A 312 26.69 -4.23 3.50
CA LEU A 312 26.25 -2.86 3.26
C LEU A 312 27.38 -1.86 3.54
N LYS A 313 28.18 -2.06 4.61
CA LYS A 313 29.38 -1.24 4.88
C LYS A 313 30.39 -1.23 3.73
N ALA A 314 30.47 -2.35 3.01
CA ALA A 314 31.37 -2.54 1.87
C ALA A 314 30.91 -1.83 0.58
N VAL A 315 29.68 -1.30 0.53
CA VAL A 315 29.20 -0.51 -0.62
C VAL A 315 30.10 0.70 -0.81
N SER A 316 30.53 0.93 -2.06
CA SER A 316 31.32 2.11 -2.43
C SER A 316 30.43 3.35 -2.46
N ILE A 317 30.94 4.51 -2.02
CA ILE A 317 30.24 5.79 -2.19
C ILE A 317 30.47 6.40 -3.58
N TYR A 318 31.41 5.85 -4.35
CA TYR A 318 31.78 6.29 -5.71
C TYR A 318 30.97 5.56 -6.79
N LEU A 319 29.80 5.04 -6.44
CA LEU A 319 28.93 4.37 -7.41
C LEU A 319 28.32 5.41 -8.34
N THR A 320 28.21 5.01 -9.61
CA THR A 320 27.35 5.67 -10.60
C THR A 320 26.12 4.79 -10.81
N THR A 321 25.10 5.31 -11.48
CA THR A 321 23.93 4.50 -11.86
C THR A 321 24.33 3.23 -12.62
N TYR A 322 25.42 3.28 -13.40
CA TYR A 322 25.91 2.16 -14.23
C TYR A 322 26.35 0.94 -13.41
N ASN A 323 27.10 1.16 -12.33
CA ASN A 323 27.65 0.05 -11.52
C ASN A 323 26.79 -0.27 -10.27
N MET A 324 25.78 0.55 -9.97
CA MET A 324 24.95 0.42 -8.77
C MET A 324 24.17 -0.89 -8.69
N ARG A 325 23.59 -1.36 -9.81
CA ARG A 325 22.86 -2.64 -9.86
C ARG A 325 23.72 -3.80 -9.36
N SER A 326 24.96 -3.89 -9.85
CA SER A 326 25.91 -4.94 -9.48
C SER A 326 26.35 -4.83 -8.02
N ALA A 327 26.66 -3.61 -7.58
CA ALA A 327 27.09 -3.35 -6.22
C ALA A 327 25.99 -3.70 -5.19
N PHE A 328 24.74 -3.27 -5.41
CA PHE A 328 23.66 -3.54 -4.47
C PHE A 328 23.19 -5.00 -4.51
N LYS A 329 23.26 -5.67 -5.66
CA LYS A 329 23.07 -7.12 -5.73
C LYS A 329 24.10 -7.85 -4.86
N THR A 330 25.37 -7.45 -4.93
CA THR A 330 26.45 -7.98 -4.06
C THR A 330 26.18 -7.68 -2.59
N ALA A 331 25.63 -6.50 -2.29
CA ALA A 331 25.24 -6.08 -0.95
C ALA A 331 24.01 -6.83 -0.40
N GLY A 332 23.29 -7.59 -1.23
CA GLY A 332 22.17 -8.45 -0.84
C GLY A 332 20.80 -8.03 -1.36
N ALA A 333 20.72 -7.03 -2.26
CA ALA A 333 19.46 -6.65 -2.89
C ALA A 333 19.03 -7.66 -3.97
N LYS A 334 17.73 -7.97 -3.99
CA LYS A 334 17.08 -8.66 -5.08
C LYS A 334 16.83 -7.68 -6.23
N VAL A 335 17.18 -8.08 -7.45
CA VAL A 335 16.95 -7.30 -8.67
C VAL A 335 15.59 -7.71 -9.25
N LEU A 336 14.64 -6.78 -9.28
CA LEU A 336 13.30 -6.99 -9.81
C LEU A 336 13.16 -6.25 -11.14
N THR A 337 12.82 -6.98 -12.21
CA THR A 337 12.72 -6.43 -13.58
C THR A 337 11.35 -6.63 -14.21
N ASP A 338 10.40 -7.27 -13.52
CA ASP A 338 9.05 -7.45 -14.05
C ASP A 338 8.36 -6.09 -14.23
N GLN A 339 7.62 -5.94 -15.33
CA GLN A 339 6.97 -4.68 -15.71
C GLN A 339 6.11 -4.07 -14.59
N LYS A 340 5.44 -4.90 -13.78
CA LYS A 340 4.61 -4.47 -12.64
C LYS A 340 5.35 -3.62 -11.60
N TYR A 341 6.68 -3.73 -11.51
CA TYR A 341 7.52 -2.92 -10.61
C TYR A 341 8.03 -1.64 -11.29
N LEU A 342 8.01 -1.58 -12.62
CA LEU A 342 8.67 -0.53 -13.40
C LEU A 342 7.69 0.51 -13.93
N THR A 343 6.46 0.12 -14.24
CA THR A 343 5.44 1.02 -14.84
C THR A 343 4.41 1.55 -13.86
N SER A 344 4.49 1.15 -12.59
CA SER A 344 3.55 1.59 -11.55
C SER A 344 4.21 1.56 -10.17
N GLY A 345 3.81 2.49 -9.31
CA GLY A 345 4.15 2.48 -7.89
C GLY A 345 3.48 1.35 -7.10
N THR A 346 2.50 0.65 -7.66
CA THR A 346 1.64 -0.29 -6.92
C THR A 346 2.36 -1.52 -6.34
N CYS A 347 3.50 -1.91 -6.91
CA CYS A 347 4.27 -3.03 -6.40
C CYS A 347 5.49 -2.60 -5.56
N LEU A 348 5.65 -1.28 -5.36
CA LEU A 348 6.78 -0.71 -4.62
C LEU A 348 6.54 -0.72 -3.12
N LYS A 349 7.65 -0.83 -2.39
CA LYS A 349 7.72 -0.83 -0.93
C LYS A 349 8.69 0.24 -0.47
N PRO A 350 8.52 0.77 0.76
CA PRO A 350 9.54 1.62 1.36
C PRO A 350 10.91 0.93 1.35
N GLY A 351 11.93 1.64 0.91
CA GLY A 351 13.31 1.16 0.80
C GLY A 351 13.65 0.54 -0.56
N ASP A 352 12.66 0.40 -1.46
CA ASP A 352 12.94 0.01 -2.84
C ASP A 352 13.75 1.09 -3.56
N ILE A 353 14.78 0.66 -4.29
CA ILE A 353 15.63 1.56 -5.06
C ILE A 353 15.28 1.40 -6.54
N LEU A 354 14.69 2.44 -7.12
CA LEU A 354 14.29 2.53 -8.52
C LEU A 354 15.51 2.94 -9.35
N LEU A 355 15.97 2.09 -10.26
CA LEU A 355 17.21 2.34 -10.99
C LEU A 355 16.99 2.30 -12.51
N ASN A 356 17.44 3.36 -13.17
CA ASN A 356 17.82 3.36 -14.58
C ASN A 356 19.35 3.45 -14.63
N ASP A 357 19.99 2.34 -15.01
CA ASP A 357 21.44 2.15 -14.99
C ASP A 357 22.25 3.23 -15.74
N ASN A 358 21.64 4.02 -16.62
CA ASN A 358 22.36 5.01 -17.41
C ASN A 358 21.95 6.46 -17.12
N HIS A 359 21.02 6.71 -16.20
CA HIS A 359 20.43 8.05 -16.08
C HIS A 359 20.06 8.48 -14.66
N HIS A 360 19.35 7.65 -13.89
CA HIS A 360 18.76 8.13 -12.63
C HIS A 360 18.51 7.00 -11.64
N VAL A 361 18.52 7.36 -10.36
CA VAL A 361 18.09 6.49 -9.27
C VAL A 361 17.27 7.28 -8.26
N ALA A 362 16.25 6.64 -7.69
CA ALA A 362 15.45 7.21 -6.60
C ALA A 362 15.09 6.12 -5.58
N ILE A 363 14.77 6.53 -4.35
CA ILE A 363 14.39 5.61 -3.28
C ILE A 363 12.90 5.78 -3.00
N ALA A 364 12.12 4.71 -3.05
CA ALA A 364 10.75 4.73 -2.57
C ALA A 364 10.73 4.88 -1.04
N VAL A 365 10.07 5.92 -0.54
CA VAL A 365 9.95 6.19 0.90
C VAL A 365 8.55 5.85 1.43
N SER A 366 7.60 5.55 0.55
CA SER A 366 6.33 4.92 0.90
C SER A 366 6.07 3.71 -0.01
N GLY A 367 5.11 2.86 0.37
CA GLY A 367 4.67 1.73 -0.45
C GLY A 367 3.26 1.91 -0.97
N ASP A 368 2.80 0.98 -1.80
CA ASP A 368 1.40 0.90 -2.20
C ASP A 368 0.51 0.52 -1.00
N ALA A 369 -0.52 1.35 -0.77
CA ALA A 369 -1.58 1.11 0.19
C ALA A 369 -2.48 -0.09 -0.18
N SER A 370 -2.32 -0.68 -1.38
CA SER A 370 -3.03 -1.89 -1.83
C SER A 370 -2.38 -3.21 -1.37
N SER A 371 -1.16 -3.17 -0.82
CA SER A 371 -0.67 -4.31 -0.04
C SER A 371 -1.29 -4.22 1.35
N ASN A 372 -1.87 -5.31 1.87
CA ASN A 372 -2.30 -5.47 3.27
C ASN A 372 -1.13 -5.38 4.28
N ALA A 373 -0.19 -4.47 4.07
CA ALA A 373 0.67 -3.94 5.10
C ALA A 373 -0.11 -2.80 5.76
N THR A 374 -0.49 -3.04 7.02
CA THR A 374 -0.97 -2.00 7.94
C THR A 374 -0.15 -0.72 7.73
N PRO A 375 -0.78 0.48 7.65
CA PRO A 375 -0.05 1.74 7.57
C PRO A 375 1.05 1.72 8.62
N ALA A 376 2.28 2.09 8.23
CA ALA A 376 3.38 2.19 9.18
C ALA A 376 2.89 3.04 10.36
N LYS A 377 2.65 2.38 11.49
CA LYS A 377 2.27 3.08 12.72
C LYS A 377 3.38 4.06 13.00
N LYS A 378 3.00 5.32 13.19
CA LYS A 378 3.80 6.27 13.97
C LYS A 378 4.29 5.50 15.21
N ASN A 379 5.60 5.34 15.37
CA ASN A 379 6.19 4.52 16.45
C ASN A 379 6.18 5.25 17.82
N TYR A 380 5.41 6.33 17.93
CA TYR A 380 5.31 7.20 19.09
C TYR A 380 3.91 7.84 19.15
N LEU A 381 3.47 8.23 20.34
CA LEU A 381 2.27 9.06 20.54
C LEU A 381 2.69 10.52 20.78
N GLU A 382 1.92 11.49 20.33
CA GLU A 382 2.15 12.92 20.58
C GLU A 382 0.83 13.69 20.72
N LYS A 383 0.91 14.97 21.10
CA LYS A 383 -0.25 15.85 21.23
C LYS A 383 -1.13 15.84 19.98
N GLY A 384 -2.43 15.60 20.16
CA GLY A 384 -3.41 15.46 19.10
C GLY A 384 -3.76 14.01 18.73
N ASP A 385 -2.98 13.02 19.16
CA ASP A 385 -3.36 11.61 19.03
C ASP A 385 -4.48 11.25 20.02
N SER A 386 -5.30 10.25 19.68
CA SER A 386 -6.33 9.73 20.57
C SER A 386 -6.49 8.21 20.46
N GLY A 387 -7.17 7.61 21.44
CA GLY A 387 -7.52 6.19 21.48
C GLY A 387 -6.77 5.36 22.53
N SER A 388 -6.95 4.04 22.47
CA SER A 388 -6.57 3.11 23.54
C SER A 388 -5.08 3.11 23.92
N GLU A 389 -4.18 3.41 22.97
CA GLU A 389 -2.74 3.52 23.25
C GLU A 389 -2.42 4.77 24.08
N VAL A 390 -3.11 5.89 23.80
CA VAL A 390 -3.05 7.12 24.60
C VAL A 390 -3.61 6.87 25.99
N THR A 391 -4.78 6.24 26.11
CA THR A 391 -5.37 5.86 27.40
C THR A 391 -4.42 5.00 28.23
N THR A 392 -3.73 4.05 27.60
CA THR A 392 -2.77 3.17 28.27
C THR A 392 -1.58 3.95 28.80
N MET A 393 -0.98 4.82 27.98
CA MET A 393 0.10 5.70 28.39
C MET A 393 -0.32 6.63 29.54
N GLN A 394 -1.48 7.28 29.45
CA GLN A 394 -2.02 8.16 30.50
C GLN A 394 -2.20 7.41 31.82
N LYS A 395 -2.80 6.21 31.81
CA LYS A 395 -2.93 5.37 33.02
C LYS A 395 -1.57 5.07 33.64
N MET A 396 -0.56 4.77 32.83
CA MET A 396 0.79 4.50 33.32
C MET A 396 1.44 5.75 33.89
N LEU A 397 1.36 6.90 33.20
CA LEU A 397 1.88 8.20 33.67
C LEU A 397 1.25 8.57 35.02
N ILE A 398 -0.08 8.54 35.12
CA ILE A 398 -0.82 8.82 36.35
C ILE A 398 -0.39 7.87 37.46
N LYS A 399 -0.30 6.56 37.16
CA LYS A 399 0.11 5.57 38.16
C LYS A 399 1.52 5.86 38.67
N VAL A 400 2.47 6.20 37.80
CA VAL A 400 3.86 6.49 38.22
C VAL A 400 4.04 7.88 38.84
N GLY A 401 3.04 8.78 38.73
CA GLY A 401 2.95 10.02 39.50
C GLY A 401 2.87 11.31 38.68
N TYR A 402 2.64 11.22 37.37
CA TYR A 402 2.50 12.36 36.47
C TYR A 402 1.01 12.53 36.10
N SER A 403 0.38 13.57 36.64
CA SER A 403 -1.03 13.88 36.35
C SER A 403 -1.20 14.34 34.90
N CYS A 404 -2.16 13.77 34.18
CA CYS A 404 -2.54 14.17 32.82
C CYS A 404 -3.63 15.26 32.79
N GLY A 405 -3.79 16.02 33.88
CA GLY A 405 -4.85 17.03 34.04
C GLY A 405 -6.15 16.47 34.64
N SER A 406 -7.19 17.31 34.70
CA SER A 406 -8.47 16.97 35.35
C SER A 406 -9.24 15.84 34.66
N ALA A 407 -9.05 15.67 33.36
CA ALA A 407 -9.70 14.61 32.57
C ALA A 407 -9.09 13.21 32.80
N GLY A 408 -7.87 13.14 33.36
CA GLY A 408 -7.23 11.86 33.70
C GLY A 408 -6.83 11.06 32.45
N ALA A 409 -7.24 9.80 32.39
CA ALA A 409 -6.95 8.90 31.27
C ALA A 409 -8.17 8.74 30.36
N ASP A 410 -8.51 9.83 29.68
CA ASP A 410 -9.65 9.97 28.76
C ASP A 410 -9.40 9.39 27.36
N GLY A 411 -8.14 9.09 27.04
CA GLY A 411 -7.73 8.62 25.71
C GLY A 411 -7.43 9.73 24.72
N ASP A 412 -7.44 11.00 25.14
CA ASP A 412 -7.08 12.14 24.30
C ASP A 412 -5.74 12.73 24.71
N PHE A 413 -4.80 12.82 23.74
CA PHE A 413 -3.49 13.41 23.99
C PHE A 413 -3.59 14.94 23.89
N GLY A 414 -4.27 15.53 24.87
CA GLY A 414 -4.42 16.98 25.03
C GLY A 414 -3.21 17.67 25.69
N SER A 415 -3.37 18.95 26.05
CA SER A 415 -2.32 19.73 26.71
C SER A 415 -1.86 19.13 28.04
N GLY A 416 -2.79 18.65 28.87
CA GLY A 416 -2.47 18.01 30.15
C GLY A 416 -1.62 16.74 29.99
N THR A 417 -1.88 15.96 28.93
CA THR A 417 -1.10 14.75 28.60
C THR A 417 0.31 15.10 28.07
N ASP A 418 0.44 16.15 27.25
CA ASP A 418 1.73 16.66 26.75
C ASP A 418 2.62 17.21 27.86
N GLU A 419 2.06 18.01 28.76
CA GLU A 419 2.77 18.53 29.94
C GLU A 419 3.25 17.38 30.84
N ALA A 420 2.40 16.39 31.09
CA ALA A 420 2.74 15.20 31.87
C ALA A 420 3.89 14.41 31.25
N LEU A 421 3.84 14.17 29.94
CA LEU A 421 4.88 13.41 29.24
C LEU A 421 6.20 14.17 29.19
N ARG A 422 6.19 15.47 28.87
CA ARG A 422 7.41 16.28 28.84
C ARG A 422 8.06 16.37 30.23
N LYS A 423 7.25 16.50 31.28
CA LYS A 423 7.75 16.44 32.66
C LYS A 423 8.34 15.07 33.00
N PHE A 424 7.67 13.99 32.61
CA PHE A 424 8.19 12.64 32.75
C PHE A 424 9.54 12.46 32.04
N GLN A 425 9.66 12.93 30.80
CA GLN A 425 10.91 12.87 30.04
C GLN A 425 12.04 13.63 30.73
N LYS A 426 11.77 14.86 31.16
CA LYS A 426 12.73 15.71 31.89
C LYS A 426 13.22 15.04 33.17
N ASP A 427 12.30 14.58 34.01
CA ASP A 427 12.63 13.98 35.32
C ASP A 427 13.40 12.64 35.20
N ASN A 428 13.39 12.02 34.01
CA ASN A 428 14.02 10.72 33.75
C ASN A 428 15.23 10.80 32.81
N GLY A 429 15.73 12.01 32.50
CA GLY A 429 16.92 12.20 31.66
C GLY A 429 16.72 11.81 30.20
N LEU A 430 15.48 11.89 29.69
CA LEU A 430 15.13 11.64 28.30
C LEU A 430 15.10 12.96 27.50
N VAL A 431 15.13 12.85 26.17
CA VAL A 431 14.86 13.99 25.28
C VAL A 431 13.43 14.50 25.54
N VAL A 432 13.28 15.81 25.77
CA VAL A 432 11.99 16.45 26.09
C VAL A 432 11.30 16.91 24.80
N ASP A 433 10.97 15.95 23.96
CA ASP A 433 10.35 16.17 22.64
C ASP A 433 8.81 16.12 22.68
N GLY A 434 8.21 15.65 23.78
CA GLY A 434 6.76 15.43 23.90
C GLY A 434 6.26 14.24 23.08
N GLN A 435 7.17 13.35 22.67
CA GLN A 435 6.86 12.14 21.92
C GLN A 435 7.02 10.90 22.81
N TYR A 436 5.95 10.11 22.91
CA TYR A 436 5.96 8.84 23.61
C TYR A 436 6.53 7.73 22.72
N GLY A 437 7.78 7.90 22.31
CA GLY A 437 8.53 6.94 21.51
C GLY A 437 9.20 5.84 22.34
N THR A 438 10.05 5.05 21.68
CA THR A 438 10.72 3.85 22.23
C THR A 438 11.33 4.07 23.61
N ASN A 439 12.09 5.16 23.80
CA ASN A 439 12.79 5.43 25.05
C ASN A 439 11.83 5.82 26.19
N SER A 440 10.87 6.71 25.91
CA SER A 440 9.81 7.11 26.84
C SER A 440 8.98 5.90 27.27
N LYS A 441 8.61 5.04 26.32
CA LYS A 441 7.83 3.81 26.55
C LYS A 441 8.58 2.79 27.40
N ALA A 442 9.84 2.52 27.10
CA ALA A 442 10.67 1.59 27.86
C ALA A 442 10.82 2.05 29.32
N LYS A 443 11.13 3.33 29.52
CA LYS A 443 11.31 3.91 30.85
C LYS A 443 10.01 3.93 31.66
N LEU A 444 8.91 4.35 31.04
CA LEU A 444 7.60 4.43 31.70
C LEU A 444 7.12 3.04 32.12
N THR A 445 7.31 2.04 31.25
CA THR A 445 6.98 0.63 31.55
C THR A 445 7.77 0.10 32.73
N ALA A 446 9.09 0.36 32.77
CA ALA A 446 9.93 -0.10 33.88
C ALA A 446 9.49 0.50 35.23
N LEU A 447 9.20 1.80 35.26
CA LEU A 447 8.73 2.49 36.47
C LEU A 447 7.32 2.07 36.88
N TYR A 448 6.43 1.87 35.91
CA TYR A 448 5.09 1.35 36.14
C TYR A 448 5.15 -0.03 36.79
N ASN A 449 5.91 -0.96 36.21
CA ASN A 449 6.09 -2.32 36.74
C ASN A 449 6.70 -2.32 38.15
N LYS A 450 7.67 -1.44 38.41
CA LYS A 450 8.23 -1.25 39.76
C LYS A 450 7.17 -0.79 40.76
N LYS A 451 6.26 0.10 40.34
CA LYS A 451 5.23 0.70 41.22
C LYS A 451 3.99 -0.18 41.42
N VAL A 452 3.68 -1.06 40.46
CA VAL A 452 2.57 -2.02 40.58
C VAL A 452 2.99 -3.38 41.15
N GLY A 453 4.25 -3.53 41.56
CA GLY A 453 4.75 -4.73 42.25
C GLY A 453 4.91 -5.96 41.37
N THR A 454 4.88 -5.81 40.03
CA THR A 454 5.06 -6.94 39.10
C THR A 454 6.54 -7.14 38.78
N THR A 455 7.19 -8.02 39.55
CA THR A 455 8.41 -8.70 39.15
C THR A 455 8.17 -9.47 37.85
N THR A 456 9.05 -9.27 36.87
CA THR A 456 9.05 -9.87 35.55
C THR A 456 9.03 -11.40 35.62
N SER A 457 7.85 -12.00 35.49
CA SER A 457 7.73 -13.41 35.10
C SER A 457 8.05 -13.48 33.61
N THR A 458 9.23 -13.96 33.26
CA THR A 458 9.58 -14.39 31.90
C THR A 458 8.50 -15.34 31.39
N LYS A 459 7.66 -14.88 30.45
CA LYS A 459 6.69 -15.75 29.77
C LYS A 459 7.47 -16.89 29.12
N LYS A 460 7.00 -18.12 29.32
CA LYS A 460 7.53 -19.30 28.63
C LYS A 460 7.34 -19.10 27.13
N ASP A 461 8.26 -19.61 26.32
CA ASP A 461 8.13 -19.50 24.88
C ASP A 461 6.87 -20.23 24.36
N VAL A 462 6.36 -19.77 23.22
CA VAL A 462 5.13 -20.29 22.61
C VAL A 462 5.20 -21.80 22.34
N THR A 463 6.39 -22.35 22.06
CA THR A 463 6.56 -23.79 21.80
C THR A 463 6.39 -24.60 23.08
N THR A 464 6.94 -24.12 24.20
CA THR A 464 6.73 -24.75 25.52
C THR A 464 5.26 -24.72 25.93
N VAL A 465 4.58 -23.58 25.74
CA VAL A 465 3.15 -23.46 26.03
C VAL A 465 2.33 -24.37 25.12
N ALA A 466 2.65 -24.48 23.83
CA ALA A 466 1.97 -25.38 22.91
C ALA A 466 2.11 -26.86 23.32
N LYS A 467 3.28 -27.29 23.83
CA LYS A 467 3.45 -28.65 24.39
C LYS A 467 2.59 -28.87 25.63
N GLU A 468 2.50 -27.88 26.53
CA GLU A 468 1.62 -27.95 27.70
C GLU A 468 0.13 -28.00 27.30
N VAL A 469 -0.26 -27.31 26.23
CA VAL A 469 -1.61 -27.38 25.66
C VAL A 469 -1.92 -28.78 25.12
N ILE A 470 -0.97 -29.39 24.38
CA ILE A 470 -1.10 -30.78 23.90
C ILE A 470 -1.21 -31.76 25.08
N ALA A 471 -0.46 -31.51 26.15
CA ALA A 471 -0.53 -32.28 27.40
C ALA A 471 -1.79 -31.99 28.25
N GLY A 472 -2.75 -31.20 27.76
CA GLY A 472 -4.03 -30.95 28.41
C GLY A 472 -3.99 -29.94 29.57
N LYS A 473 -2.84 -29.33 29.88
CA LYS A 473 -2.68 -28.43 31.05
C LYS A 473 -3.47 -27.12 30.94
N TRP A 474 -3.94 -26.80 29.74
CA TRP A 474 -4.65 -25.56 29.45
C TRP A 474 -6.15 -25.77 29.18
N GLY A 475 -6.70 -26.97 29.43
CA GLY A 475 -8.11 -27.27 29.14
C GLY A 475 -8.41 -27.36 27.63
N SER A 476 -9.69 -27.28 27.26
CA SER A 476 -10.18 -27.43 25.88
C SER A 476 -11.13 -26.30 25.47
N GLY A 477 -11.26 -26.07 24.15
CA GLY A 477 -12.20 -25.10 23.59
C GLY A 477 -12.05 -23.69 24.17
N ASP A 478 -13.16 -23.10 24.60
CA ASP A 478 -13.20 -21.73 25.13
C ASP A 478 -12.44 -21.56 26.45
N GLU A 479 -12.37 -22.60 27.27
CA GLU A 479 -11.63 -22.56 28.54
C GLU A 479 -10.13 -22.34 28.30
N ARG A 480 -9.58 -23.05 27.30
CA ARG A 480 -8.20 -22.89 26.85
C ARG A 480 -7.93 -21.49 26.34
N LYS A 481 -8.84 -20.97 25.52
CA LYS A 481 -8.74 -19.61 24.99
C LYS A 481 -8.74 -18.57 26.11
N LYS A 482 -9.56 -18.74 27.14
CA LYS A 482 -9.59 -17.88 28.33
C LYS A 482 -8.29 -17.98 29.13
N LYS A 483 -7.82 -19.19 29.45
CA LYS A 483 -6.60 -19.40 30.25
C LYS A 483 -5.34 -18.86 29.55
N LEU A 484 -5.17 -19.14 28.26
CA LEU A 484 -4.03 -18.64 27.48
C LEU A 484 -4.03 -17.11 27.37
N THR A 485 -5.20 -16.52 27.09
CA THR A 485 -5.35 -15.06 27.02
C THR A 485 -5.08 -14.41 28.39
N ALA A 486 -5.57 -14.98 29.48
CA ALA A 486 -5.34 -14.50 30.85
C ALA A 486 -3.86 -14.57 31.25
N ALA A 487 -3.14 -15.61 30.80
CA ALA A 487 -1.69 -15.72 30.95
C ALA A 487 -0.90 -14.84 29.97
N GLY A 488 -1.60 -14.07 29.12
CA GLY A 488 -1.02 -13.11 28.18
C GLY A 488 -0.41 -13.73 26.93
N TYR A 489 -0.83 -14.94 26.55
CA TYR A 489 -0.47 -15.57 25.28
C TYR A 489 -1.53 -15.28 24.21
N ASN A 490 -1.10 -15.13 22.96
CA ASN A 490 -2.02 -15.09 21.83
C ASN A 490 -2.50 -16.52 21.53
N TYR A 491 -3.80 -16.75 21.68
CA TYR A 491 -4.41 -18.07 21.46
C TYR A 491 -4.16 -18.62 20.06
N ASP A 492 -4.30 -17.79 19.01
CA ASP A 492 -4.15 -18.24 17.62
C ASP A 492 -2.71 -18.65 17.32
N THR A 493 -1.73 -17.91 17.85
CA THR A 493 -0.30 -18.25 17.73
C THR A 493 0.01 -19.58 18.43
N VAL A 494 -0.49 -19.77 19.66
CA VAL A 494 -0.30 -21.03 20.40
C VAL A 494 -1.02 -22.18 19.71
N GLN A 495 -2.25 -21.99 19.24
CA GLN A 495 -3.05 -23.01 18.58
C GLN A 495 -2.46 -23.40 17.22
N LYS A 496 -1.91 -22.45 16.47
CA LYS A 496 -1.13 -22.75 15.24
C LYS A 496 0.08 -23.63 15.58
N LYS A 497 0.81 -23.33 16.65
CA LYS A 497 1.96 -24.13 17.07
C LYS A 497 1.56 -25.52 17.57
N VAL A 498 0.42 -25.65 18.26
CA VAL A 498 -0.19 -26.93 18.62
C VAL A 498 -0.50 -27.75 17.38
N ASN A 499 -1.12 -27.15 16.36
CA ASN A 499 -1.44 -27.84 15.10
C ASN A 499 -0.18 -28.27 14.34
N GLU A 500 0.88 -27.46 14.34
CA GLU A 500 2.20 -27.85 13.81
C GLU A 500 2.79 -29.05 14.55
N LEU A 501 2.78 -29.01 15.89
CA LEU A 501 3.31 -30.09 16.73
C LEU A 501 2.49 -31.38 16.63
N LEU A 502 1.17 -31.31 16.48
CA LEU A 502 0.30 -32.47 16.25
C LEU A 502 0.49 -33.08 14.85
N LYS A 503 0.72 -32.24 13.82
CA LYS A 503 1.12 -32.71 12.49
C LYS A 503 2.51 -33.36 12.48
N ALA A 504 3.43 -32.89 13.31
CA ALA A 504 4.74 -33.52 13.50
C ALA A 504 4.64 -34.82 14.32
N SER A 505 3.73 -34.88 15.30
CA SER A 505 3.46 -36.05 16.17
C SER A 505 2.80 -37.22 15.44
N THR A 506 2.09 -36.95 14.34
CA THR A 506 1.48 -37.98 13.47
C THR A 506 2.45 -38.55 12.43
N LYS A 507 3.69 -38.06 12.40
CA LYS A 507 4.76 -38.59 11.54
C LYS A 507 5.44 -39.75 12.26
N LYS A 508 5.35 -40.96 11.70
CA LYS A 508 6.08 -42.15 12.18
C LYS A 508 7.56 -41.83 12.32
N SER A 509 8.23 -42.38 13.32
CA SER A 509 9.67 -42.21 13.49
C SER A 509 10.45 -42.71 12.26
N VAL A 510 11.66 -42.20 12.05
CA VAL A 510 12.55 -42.69 10.97
C VAL A 510 12.75 -44.21 11.07
N ALA A 511 12.79 -44.77 12.28
CA ALA A 511 12.88 -46.22 12.51
C ALA A 511 11.61 -46.99 12.09
N GLU A 512 10.42 -46.47 12.38
CA GLU A 512 9.16 -47.08 11.94
C GLU A 512 9.00 -47.02 10.42
N VAL A 513 9.36 -45.88 9.81
CA VAL A 513 9.36 -45.75 8.35
C VAL A 513 10.41 -46.64 7.71
N ALA A 514 11.59 -46.80 8.30
CA ALA A 514 12.61 -47.72 7.82
C ALA A 514 12.10 -49.17 7.80
N LYS A 515 11.35 -49.61 8.83
CA LYS A 515 10.69 -50.93 8.84
C LYS A 515 9.68 -51.07 7.70
N GLU A 516 8.91 -50.02 7.41
CA GLU A 516 7.97 -50.03 6.29
C GLU A 516 8.66 -50.02 4.91
N VAL A 517 9.83 -49.39 4.83
CA VAL A 517 10.68 -49.41 3.63
C VAL A 517 11.20 -50.83 3.39
N VAL A 518 11.68 -51.51 4.44
CA VAL A 518 12.08 -52.93 4.37
C VAL A 518 10.89 -53.82 3.99
N SER A 519 9.69 -53.52 4.50
CA SER A 519 8.46 -54.24 4.13
C SER A 519 7.88 -53.85 2.76
N GLY A 520 8.61 -53.10 1.94
CA GLY A 520 8.22 -52.78 0.55
C GLY A 520 7.14 -51.70 0.36
N LYS A 521 6.63 -51.07 1.43
CA LYS A 521 5.50 -50.11 1.35
C LYS A 521 5.84 -48.80 0.64
N TRP A 522 7.13 -48.49 0.51
CA TRP A 522 7.62 -47.22 -0.04
C TRP A 522 8.21 -47.33 -1.45
N GLY A 523 8.10 -48.48 -2.13
CA GLY A 523 8.69 -48.68 -3.46
C GLY A 523 10.21 -48.83 -3.44
N ASN A 524 10.85 -48.71 -4.61
CA ASN A 524 12.30 -48.90 -4.81
C ASN A 524 12.96 -47.67 -5.47
N GLY A 525 14.29 -47.57 -5.36
CA GLY A 525 15.10 -46.56 -6.05
C GLY A 525 14.59 -45.11 -5.93
N ALA A 526 14.41 -44.47 -7.09
CA ALA A 526 13.98 -43.07 -7.20
C ALA A 526 12.56 -42.83 -6.68
N ASP A 527 11.65 -43.80 -6.85
CA ASP A 527 10.25 -43.69 -6.39
C ASP A 527 10.17 -43.66 -4.87
N ARG A 528 10.99 -44.46 -4.20
CA ARG A 528 11.11 -44.44 -2.73
C ARG A 528 11.56 -43.09 -2.22
N LYS A 529 12.60 -42.53 -2.85
CA LYS A 529 13.10 -41.19 -2.50
C LYS A 529 12.01 -40.13 -2.63
N LYS A 530 11.32 -40.12 -3.79
CA LYS A 530 10.21 -39.19 -4.05
C LYS A 530 9.08 -39.32 -3.05
N LYS A 531 8.63 -40.55 -2.73
CA LYS A 531 7.54 -40.79 -1.76
C LYS A 531 7.91 -40.37 -0.35
N LEU A 532 9.14 -40.67 0.09
CA LEU A 532 9.63 -40.28 1.42
C LEU A 532 9.75 -38.76 1.56
N GLU A 533 10.32 -38.08 0.57
CA GLU A 533 10.45 -36.62 0.56
C GLU A 533 9.08 -35.92 0.49
N ALA A 534 8.14 -36.44 -0.30
CA ALA A 534 6.76 -35.95 -0.36
C ALA A 534 6.00 -36.12 0.96
N ALA A 535 6.28 -37.20 1.71
CA ALA A 535 5.78 -37.41 3.06
C ALA A 535 6.60 -36.66 4.14
N GLY A 536 7.54 -35.80 3.70
CA GLY A 536 8.33 -34.91 4.54
C GLY A 536 9.53 -35.57 5.23
N TYR A 537 9.89 -36.82 4.92
CA TYR A 537 11.05 -37.51 5.50
C TYR A 537 12.35 -37.16 4.78
N ASN A 538 13.45 -37.11 5.53
CA ASN A 538 14.78 -37.04 4.96
C ASN A 538 15.18 -38.44 4.46
N TYR A 539 15.26 -38.60 3.14
CA TYR A 539 15.62 -39.88 2.51
C TYR A 539 16.95 -40.45 3.02
N SER A 540 17.97 -39.61 3.22
CA SER A 540 19.30 -40.06 3.65
C SER A 540 19.26 -40.67 5.06
N GLU A 541 18.48 -40.07 5.96
CA GLU A 541 18.32 -40.57 7.34
C GLU A 541 17.54 -41.90 7.36
N VAL A 542 16.44 -41.99 6.59
CA VAL A 542 15.66 -43.24 6.47
C VAL A 542 16.51 -44.34 5.83
N GLN A 543 17.26 -44.04 4.77
CA GLN A 543 18.10 -45.03 4.10
C GLN A 543 19.25 -45.52 5.00
N LYS A 544 19.84 -44.63 5.81
CA LYS A 544 20.84 -45.00 6.81
C LYS A 544 20.29 -45.99 7.84
N GLU A 545 19.04 -45.80 8.26
CA GLU A 545 18.38 -46.69 9.23
C GLU A 545 17.93 -48.02 8.59
N VAL A 546 17.44 -48.00 7.34
CA VAL A 546 17.16 -49.21 6.55
C VAL A 546 18.43 -50.07 6.41
N ASN A 547 19.58 -49.45 6.15
CA ASN A 547 20.86 -50.15 6.05
C ASN A 547 21.31 -50.78 7.37
N LYS A 548 20.86 -50.27 8.53
CA LYS A 548 21.11 -50.93 9.82
C LYS A 548 20.19 -52.12 10.05
N LEU A 549 18.95 -52.08 9.56
CA LEU A 549 17.97 -53.17 9.69
C LEU A 549 18.26 -54.36 8.76
N LEU A 550 19.07 -54.15 7.71
CA LEU A 550 19.44 -55.17 6.72
C LEU A 550 20.86 -55.73 6.94
N LYS A 551 21.56 -55.29 7.99
CA LYS A 551 22.78 -55.93 8.51
C LYS A 551 22.38 -56.88 9.63
#